data_AF-A0A9D2MQ67-F1
#
_entry.id   AF-A0A9D2MQ67-F1
#
_cell.length_a   1.000
_cell.length_b   1.000
_cell.length_c   1.000
_cell.angle_alpha   90.00
_cell.angle_beta   90.00
_cell.angle_gamma   90.00
#
_symmetry.space_group_name_H-M   'P 1'
#
loop_
_entity.id
_entity.type
_entity.pdbx_description
1 polymer ?
#
loop_
_entity_poly.entity_id
_entity_poly.type
_entity_poly.pdbx_seq_one_letter_code
_entity_poly.pdbx_strand_id
1 'polypeptide(L)' 'YNLISFQQETYTDSAQLTIDPAPDTLIRVFMAWQGLDQPVEVEPQTLTAPKRTGFTAVEWGGAEVER' A
#
# COMPACT_ATOMS: atom_id res chain seq x y z
N TYR A 1 -18.48 -1.62 -8.92
CA TYR A 1 -17.79 -0.71 -7.96
C TYR A 1 -16.60 -1.44 -7.36
N ASN A 2 -15.63 -0.75 -6.74
CA ASN A 2 -14.52 -1.39 -6.04
C ASN A 2 -14.40 -0.82 -4.63
N LEU A 3 -14.36 -1.69 -3.63
CA LEU A 3 -13.89 -1.32 -2.30
C LEU A 3 -12.37 -1.35 -2.31
N ILE A 4 -11.71 -0.27 -1.88
CA ILE A 4 -10.26 -0.15 -1.90
C ILE A 4 -9.74 0.15 -0.49
N SER A 5 -8.73 -0.59 -0.06
CA SER A 5 -7.98 -0.32 1.18
C SER A 5 -6.47 -0.31 0.91
N PHE A 6 -5.77 0.69 1.44
CA PHE A 6 -4.32 0.77 1.41
C PHE A 6 -3.76 0.22 2.72
N GLN A 7 -3.06 -0.90 2.63
CA GLN A 7 -2.42 -1.54 3.78
C GLN A 7 -1.10 -0.83 4.10
N GLN A 8 -0.82 -0.66 5.41
CA GLN A 8 0.40 -0.05 5.93
C GLN A 8 1.29 -1.14 6.58
N GLU A 9 1.64 -1.01 7.86
CA GLU A 9 2.69 -1.83 8.52
C GLU A 9 2.47 -3.36 8.47
N THR A 10 1.22 -3.83 8.43
CA THR A 10 0.91 -5.28 8.43
C THR A 10 1.45 -6.02 7.19
N TYR A 11 1.59 -5.34 6.04
CA TYR A 11 2.14 -5.96 4.83
C TYR A 11 3.67 -5.98 4.84
N THR A 12 4.32 -4.96 5.42
CA THR A 12 5.76 -4.78 5.33
C THR A 12 6.57 -5.86 6.04
N ASP A 13 6.01 -6.52 7.06
CA ASP A 13 6.69 -7.58 7.81
C ASP A 13 6.74 -8.93 7.07
N SER A 14 5.80 -9.16 6.14
CA SER A 14 5.66 -10.45 5.43
C SER A 14 6.51 -10.57 4.15
N ALA A 15 6.89 -9.44 3.55
CA ALA A 15 7.62 -9.40 2.28
C ALA A 15 8.97 -8.70 2.49
N GLN A 16 10.05 -9.47 2.57
CA GLN A 16 11.41 -8.93 2.68
C GLN A 16 11.83 -8.30 1.34
N LEU A 17 12.35 -7.08 1.39
CA LEU A 17 12.87 -6.34 0.24
C LEU A 17 14.30 -5.88 0.54
N THR A 18 15.25 -6.31 -0.29
CA THR A 18 16.66 -5.84 -0.23
C THR A 18 16.96 -5.04 -1.48
N ILE A 19 17.46 -3.81 -1.31
CA ILE A 19 17.88 -2.91 -2.40
C ILE A 19 19.31 -2.50 -2.10
N ASP A 20 20.21 -2.61 -3.09
CA ASP A 20 21.60 -2.15 -3.01
C ASP A 20 21.91 -1.19 -4.17
N PRO A 21 22.34 0.07 -3.89
CA PRO A 21 22.52 0.66 -2.56
C PRO A 21 21.19 0.83 -1.81
N ALA A 22 21.24 0.84 -0.47
CA ALA A 22 20.05 1.05 0.36
C ALA A 22 19.44 2.45 0.12
N PRO A 23 18.11 2.58 0.00
CA PRO A 23 17.47 3.88 -0.14
C PRO A 23 17.46 4.67 1.17
N ASP A 24 17.61 5.99 1.05
CA ASP A 24 17.43 6.94 2.15
C ASP A 24 15.96 7.01 2.61
N THR A 25 15.02 6.78 1.68
CA THR A 25 13.58 6.69 1.96
C THR A 25 12.98 5.47 1.26
N LEU A 26 12.35 4.56 2.02
CA LEU A 26 11.57 3.45 1.47
C LEU A 26 10.08 3.68 1.75
N ILE A 27 9.27 3.72 0.70
CA ILE A 27 7.81 3.81 0.77
C ILE A 27 7.24 2.50 0.24
N ARG A 28 6.36 1.85 1.00
CA ARG A 28 5.72 0.60 0.61
C ARG A 28 4.21 0.79 0.64
N VAL A 29 3.57 0.50 -0.48
CA VAL A 29 2.12 0.62 -0.64
C VAL A 29 1.57 -0.69 -1.13
N PHE A 30 0.56 -1.21 -0.45
CA PHE A 30 -0.20 -2.36 -0.91
C PHE A 30 -1.68 -2.03 -0.99
N MET A 31 -2.24 -2.10 -2.19
CA MET A 31 -3.65 -1.85 -2.45
C MET A 31 -4.43 -3.17 -2.45
N ALA A 32 -5.26 -3.39 -1.44
CA ALA A 32 -6.26 -4.44 -1.48
C ALA A 32 -7.54 -3.90 -2.13
N TRP A 33 -8.13 -4.63 -3.07
CA TRP A 33 -9.42 -4.28 -3.64
C TRP A 33 -10.39 -5.44 -3.67
N GLN A 34 -11.67 -5.13 -3.65
CA GLN A 34 -12.74 -6.11 -3.83
C GLN A 34 -13.79 -5.56 -4.80
N GLY A 35 -14.17 -6.38 -5.79
CA GLY A 35 -15.29 -6.07 -6.66
C GLY A 35 -16.62 -5.99 -5.89
N LEU A 36 -17.43 -4.99 -6.20
CA LEU A 36 -18.74 -4.76 -5.60
C LEU A 36 -19.81 -4.57 -6.67
N ASP A 37 -20.97 -5.21 -6.48
CA ASP A 37 -22.14 -5.04 -7.33
C ASP A 37 -22.76 -3.64 -7.19
N GLN A 38 -22.66 -3.04 -6.00
CA GLN A 38 -23.22 -1.73 -5.65
C GLN A 38 -22.22 -0.92 -4.79
N PRO A 39 -22.29 0.43 -4.78
CA PRO A 39 -21.40 1.21 -3.94
C PRO A 39 -21.76 1.05 -2.47
N VAL A 40 -20.77 1.21 -1.59
CA VAL A 40 -20.95 1.22 -0.14
C VAL A 40 -20.31 2.48 0.42
N GLU A 41 -20.90 3.06 1.46
CA GLU A 41 -20.26 4.12 2.23
C GLU A 41 -19.16 3.53 3.11
N VAL A 42 -18.02 4.21 3.15
CA VAL A 42 -16.86 3.80 3.94
C VAL A 42 -16.28 5.00 4.67
N GLU A 43 -15.74 4.73 5.85
CA GLU A 43 -14.95 5.72 6.55
C GLU A 43 -13.67 6.03 5.77
N PRO A 44 -13.31 7.32 5.59
CA PRO A 44 -12.07 7.69 4.92
C PRO A 44 -10.83 7.13 5.64
N GLN A 45 -9.93 6.52 4.88
CA GLN A 45 -8.64 6.09 5.42
C GLN A 45 -7.76 7.30 5.70
N THR A 46 -7.15 7.32 6.89
CA THR A 46 -6.09 8.30 7.18
C THR A 46 -4.80 7.84 6.50
N LEU A 47 -4.41 8.55 5.45
CA LEU A 47 -3.18 8.27 4.70
C LEU A 47 -2.08 9.25 5.12
N THR A 48 -0.89 8.74 5.38
CA THR A 48 0.29 9.55 5.63
C THR A 48 1.17 9.63 4.38
N ALA A 49 1.67 10.83 4.07
CA ALA A 49 2.65 11.03 3.01
C ALA A 49 4.03 11.27 3.65
N PRO A 50 4.90 10.24 3.76
CA PRO A 50 6.25 10.44 4.28
C PRO A 50 7.05 11.38 3.36
N LYS A 51 7.95 12.17 3.96
CA LYS A 51 8.87 13.03 3.21
C LYS A 51 9.81 12.16 2.38
N ARG A 52 10.09 12.60 1.14
CA ARG A 52 11.04 11.94 0.23
C ARG A 52 12.39 12.65 0.33
N THR A 53 13.38 12.00 0.90
CA THR A 53 14.74 12.55 1.07
C THR A 53 15.75 11.60 0.46
N GLY A 54 16.75 12.14 -0.25
CA GLY A 54 17.80 11.33 -0.88
C GLY A 54 17.27 10.34 -1.93
N PHE A 55 17.96 9.23 -2.11
CA PHE A 55 17.51 8.12 -2.92
C PHE A 55 16.23 7.52 -2.32
N THR A 56 15.11 7.70 -3.02
CA THR A 56 13.81 7.19 -2.58
C THR A 56 13.38 6.00 -3.45
N ALA A 57 13.12 4.87 -2.81
CA ALA A 57 12.51 3.70 -3.44
C ALA A 57 11.02 3.60 -3.07
N VAL A 58 10.18 3.27 -4.04
CA VAL A 58 8.75 3.01 -3.83
C VAL A 58 8.43 1.60 -4.30
N GLU A 59 8.00 0.75 -3.37
CA GLU A 59 7.39 -0.54 -3.69
C GLU A 59 5.87 -0.35 -3.77
N TRP A 60 5.28 -0.79 -4.89
CA TRP A 60 3.84 -0.75 -5.10
C TRP A 60 3.33 -2.13 -5.47
N GLY A 61 2.43 -2.66 -4.65
CA GLY A 61 1.74 -3.92 -4.88
C GLY A 61 0.23 -3.77 -4.74
N GLY A 62 -0.47 -4.85 -5.04
CA GLY A 62 -1.89 -4.97 -4.74
C GLY A 62 -2.43 -6.34 -5.10
N ALA A 63 -3.54 -6.70 -4.47
CA ALA A 63 -4.26 -7.93 -4.78
C ALA A 63 -5.77 -7.74 -4.65
N GLU A 64 -6.50 -8.49 -5.48
CA GLU A 64 -7.93 -8.69 -5.30
C GLU A 64 -8.15 -9.57 -4.07
N VAL A 65 -9.09 -9.15 -3.23
CA VAL A 65 -9.60 -9.96 -2.12
C VAL A 65 -10.85 -10.67 -2.64
N GLU A 66 -10.70 -11.96 -2.90
CA GLU A 66 -11.83 -12.83 -3.25
C GLU A 66 -12.72 -13.09 -2.02
N ARG A 67 -14.01 -13.34 -2.25
CA ARG A 67 -15.00 -13.65 -1.22
C ARG A 67 -14.93 -15.11 -0.78
#